data_AF-A0A358QLH5-F1
#
_entry.id   AF-A0A358QLH5-F1
#
_cell.length_a   1.000
_cell.length_b   1.000
_cell.length_c   1.000
_cell.angle_alpha   90.00
_cell.angle_beta   90.00
_cell.angle_gamma   90.00
#
_symmetry.space_group_name_H-M   'P 1'
#
loop_
_entity.id
_entity.type
_entity.pdbx_description
1 polymer ?
#
loop_
_entity_poly.entity_id
_entity_poly.type
_entity_poly.pdbx_seq_one_letter_code
_entity_poly.pdbx_strand_id
1 'polypeptide(L)'
;MDTDLRHYEGDHLVFRPLNVTASDVFDAYQRIPAAFYAWPAVIRRWWRLMKAYWTSPKGRHKLLRTPLLTGILFQLSRFQRVHGRRKVAPVMADEREKWRGIEAAKIAA
;
A
#
# COMPACT_ATOMS: atom_id res chain seq x y z
N MET A 1 3.64 -21.57 -8.33
CA MET A 1 3.69 -21.02 -6.96
C MET A 1 3.87 -19.54 -7.10
N ASP A 2 2.94 -18.75 -6.57
CA ASP A 2 2.95 -17.30 -6.74
C ASP A 2 3.79 -16.68 -5.63
N THR A 3 4.93 -16.09 -6.00
CA THR A 3 5.86 -15.41 -5.10
C THR A 3 5.54 -13.93 -4.96
N ASP A 4 4.52 -13.44 -5.67
CA ASP A 4 4.20 -12.03 -5.74
C ASP A 4 3.02 -11.64 -4.84
N LEU A 5 3.35 -11.19 -3.63
CA LEU A 5 2.37 -10.72 -2.65
C LEU A 5 1.80 -9.32 -2.96
N ARG A 6 2.24 -8.66 -4.04
CA ARG A 6 1.80 -7.30 -4.39
C ARG A 6 0.31 -7.19 -4.74
N HIS A 7 -0.33 -8.31 -5.11
CA HIS A 7 -1.75 -8.32 -5.50
C HIS A 7 -2.73 -8.35 -4.32
N TYR A 8 -2.27 -8.59 -3.08
CA TYR A 8 -3.15 -8.77 -1.91
C TYR A 8 -3.57 -7.48 -1.20
N GLU A 9 -3.15 -6.31 -1.71
CA GLU A 9 -3.52 -4.95 -1.27
C GLU A 9 -3.74 -4.74 0.24
N GLY A 10 -3.03 -5.50 1.08
CA GLY A 10 -3.03 -5.34 2.53
C GLY A 10 -4.39 -5.43 3.21
N ASP A 11 -5.39 -6.14 2.68
CA ASP A 11 -6.67 -6.35 3.38
C ASP A 11 -7.18 -7.81 3.30
N HIS A 12 -6.59 -8.65 2.46
CA HIS A 12 -7.14 -9.98 2.15
C HIS A 12 -6.11 -11.13 2.17
N LEU A 13 -5.15 -11.11 3.10
CA LEU A 13 -4.42 -12.34 3.43
C LEU A 13 -5.29 -13.24 4.32
N VAL A 14 -6.38 -13.75 3.74
CA VAL A 14 -7.22 -14.80 4.35
C VAL A 14 -6.49 -16.16 4.32
N PHE A 15 -5.42 -16.27 3.54
CA PHE A 15 -4.67 -17.51 3.34
C PHE A 15 -3.17 -17.30 3.55
N ARG A 16 -2.58 -18.13 4.41
CA ARG A 16 -1.12 -18.20 4.64
C ARG A 16 -0.49 -19.05 3.52
N PRO A 17 0.35 -18.48 2.64
CA PRO A 17 1.07 -19.27 1.66
C PRO A 17 2.05 -20.24 2.36
N LEU A 18 2.17 -21.48 1.89
CA LEU A 18 2.94 -22.55 2.54
C LEU A 18 4.40 -22.19 2.87
N ASN A 19 5.01 -21.31 2.08
CA ASN A 19 6.44 -20.96 2.17
C ASN A 19 6.69 -19.50 2.61
N VAL A 20 5.68 -18.81 3.15
CA VAL A 20 5.81 -17.41 3.55
C VAL A 20 5.83 -17.33 5.07
N THR A 21 6.92 -16.80 5.62
CA THR A 21 7.04 -16.59 7.07
C THR A 21 6.15 -15.45 7.50
N ALA A 22 5.76 -15.42 8.78
CA ALA A 22 4.98 -14.29 9.31
C ALA A 22 5.74 -12.97 9.11
N SER A 23 7.07 -12.96 9.29
CA SER A 23 7.96 -11.83 9.00
C SER A 23 7.85 -11.33 7.57
N ASP A 24 7.79 -12.21 6.57
CA ASP A 24 7.68 -11.81 5.17
C ASP A 24 6.35 -11.10 4.89
N VAL A 25 5.26 -11.58 5.50
CA VAL A 25 3.93 -10.94 5.41
C VAL A 25 3.98 -9.55 6.04
N PHE A 26 4.55 -9.42 7.25
CA PHE A 26 4.64 -8.13 7.94
C PHE A 26 5.50 -7.13 7.17
N ASP A 27 6.63 -7.58 6.64
CA ASP A 27 7.56 -6.73 5.90
C ASP A 27 6.95 -6.30 4.55
N ALA A 28 6.21 -7.19 3.87
CA ALA A 28 5.45 -6.84 2.68
C ALA A 28 4.37 -5.79 2.98
N TYR A 29 3.62 -5.96 4.07
CA TYR A 29 2.59 -5.02 4.51
C TYR A 29 3.12 -3.62 4.83
N GLN A 30 4.37 -3.50 5.28
CA GLN A 30 5.00 -2.20 5.51
C GLN A 30 5.58 -1.61 4.22
N ARG A 31 6.27 -2.44 3.43
CA ARG A 31 6.98 -2.01 2.22
C ARG A 31 6.04 -1.62 1.09
N ILE A 32 4.96 -2.36 0.87
CA ILE A 32 4.04 -2.14 -0.26
C ILE A 32 3.36 -0.77 -0.15
N PRO A 33 2.69 -0.40 0.96
CA PRO A 33 2.09 0.92 1.11
C PRO A 33 3.14 2.04 1.12
N ALA A 34 4.31 1.80 1.72
CA ALA A 34 5.38 2.79 1.75
C ALA A 34 5.90 3.13 0.34
N ALA A 35 6.09 2.11 -0.51
CA ALA A 35 6.51 2.29 -1.90
C ALA A 35 5.37 2.86 -2.77
N PHE A 36 4.14 2.38 -2.58
CA PHE A 36 2.98 2.84 -3.33
C PHE A 36 2.63 4.30 -3.03
N TYR A 37 2.61 4.71 -1.76
CA TYR A 37 2.32 6.08 -1.33
C TYR A 37 3.56 6.99 -1.24
N ALA A 38 4.70 6.56 -1.79
CA ALA A 38 5.86 7.42 -1.95
C ALA A 38 5.56 8.58 -2.90
N TRP A 39 6.03 9.79 -2.58
CA TRP A 39 5.80 10.98 -3.40
C TRP A 39 6.20 10.80 -4.88
N PRO A 40 7.35 10.19 -5.21
CA PRO A 40 7.71 9.90 -6.60
C PRO A 40 6.69 8.98 -7.31
N ALA A 41 6.14 7.99 -6.60
CA ALA A 41 5.14 7.07 -7.14
C ALA A 41 3.77 7.74 -7.32
N VAL A 42 3.39 8.64 -6.41
CA VAL A 42 2.18 9.47 -6.52
C VAL A 42 2.28 10.38 -7.75
N ILE A 43 3.38 11.12 -7.91
CA ILE A 43 3.61 12.02 -9.05
C ILE A 43 3.61 11.24 -10.37
N ARG A 44 4.26 10.07 -10.42
CA ARG A 44 4.31 9.23 -11.63
C ARG A 44 2.94 8.69 -12.03
N ARG A 45 2.07 8.36 -11.06
CA ARG A 45 0.68 7.92 -11.34
C ARG A 45 -0.19 9.08 -11.79
N TRP A 46 -0.07 10.22 -11.10
CA TRP A 46 -0.72 11.46 -11.50
C TRP A 46 -0.35 11.83 -12.94
N TRP A 47 0.94 11.80 -13.29
CA TRP A 47 1.40 12.11 -14.64
C TRP A 47 0.82 11.17 -15.71
N ARG A 48 0.78 9.85 -15.43
CA ARG A 48 0.17 8.88 -16.34
C ARG A 48 -1.32 9.13 -16.53
N LEU A 49 -2.04 9.43 -15.45
CA LEU A 49 -3.46 9.78 -15.50
C LEU A 49 -3.68 11.07 -16.32
N MET A 50 -2.86 12.10 -16.09
CA MET A 50 -2.94 13.35 -16.85
C MET A 50 -2.63 13.13 -18.32
N LYS A 51 -1.59 12.36 -18.64
CA LYS A 51 -1.29 12.01 -20.04
C LYS A 51 -2.49 11.36 -20.73
N ALA A 52 -3.10 10.34 -20.11
CA ALA A 52 -4.29 9.68 -20.65
C ALA A 52 -5.52 10.60 -20.74
N TYR A 53 -5.70 11.46 -19.74
CA TYR A 53 -6.79 12.44 -19.69
C TYR A 53 -6.66 13.47 -20.82
N TRP A 54 -5.46 13.92 -21.12
CA TRP A 54 -5.19 14.91 -22.17
C TRP A 54 -5.22 14.31 -23.58
N THR A 55 -4.92 13.03 -23.76
CA THR A 55 -5.02 12.34 -25.06
C THR A 55 -6.46 12.00 -25.47
N SER A 56 -7.44 12.11 -24.58
CA SER A 56 -8.85 11.87 -24.90
C SER A 56 -9.45 13.05 -25.70
N PRO A 57 -10.28 12.82 -26.73
CA PRO A 57 -10.89 13.89 -27.50
C PRO A 57 -12.09 14.50 -26.75
N LYS A 58 -11.94 15.73 -26.21
CA LYS A 58 -12.98 16.77 -25.93
C LYS A 58 -12.50 17.90 -24.99
N GLY A 59 -12.76 19.15 -25.39
CA GLY A 59 -13.34 20.24 -24.57
C GLY A 59 -12.50 20.99 -23.52
N ARG A 60 -12.68 22.32 -23.48
CA ARG A 60 -12.09 23.31 -22.55
C ARG A 60 -12.36 23.03 -21.06
N HIS A 61 -13.36 22.20 -20.74
CA HIS A 61 -13.70 21.76 -19.38
C HIS A 61 -12.63 20.88 -18.71
N LYS A 62 -11.63 20.40 -19.47
CA LYS A 62 -10.51 19.63 -18.93
C LYS A 62 -9.58 20.44 -18.03
N LEU A 63 -9.34 21.71 -18.35
CA LEU A 63 -8.46 22.56 -17.56
C LEU A 63 -9.04 22.84 -16.16
N LEU A 64 -10.35 23.05 -16.05
CA LEU A 64 -11.01 23.36 -14.77
C LEU A 64 -11.13 22.14 -13.86
N ARG A 65 -11.28 20.93 -14.43
CA ARG A 65 -11.38 19.67 -13.65
C ARG A 65 -10.02 19.11 -13.25
N THR A 66 -8.95 19.49 -13.93
CA THR A 66 -7.58 19.04 -13.62
C THR A 66 -7.13 19.41 -12.19
N PRO A 67 -7.24 20.67 -11.71
CA PRO A 67 -6.84 21.01 -10.35
C PRO A 67 -7.72 20.32 -9.29
N LEU A 68 -9.02 20.17 -9.56
CA LEU A 68 -9.94 19.44 -8.67
C LEU A 68 -9.53 17.98 -8.53
N LEU A 69 -9.34 17.26 -9.66
CA LEU A 69 -8.90 15.87 -9.67
C LEU A 69 -7.52 15.71 -9.02
N THR A 70 -6.61 16.65 -9.27
CA THR A 70 -5.29 16.67 -8.65
C THR A 70 -5.40 16.81 -7.13
N GLY A 71 -6.22 17.75 -6.65
CA GLY A 71 -6.47 17.96 -5.22
C GLY A 71 -7.06 16.72 -4.55
N ILE A 72 -8.08 16.10 -5.16
CA ILE A 72 -8.69 14.86 -4.65
C ILE A 72 -7.65 13.74 -4.56
N LEU A 73 -6.88 13.48 -5.63
CA LEU A 73 -5.86 12.42 -5.64
C LEU A 73 -4.75 12.63 -4.62
N PHE A 74 -4.27 13.86 -4.48
CA PHE A 74 -3.23 14.21 -3.50
C PHE A 74 -3.76 14.08 -2.07
N GLN A 75 -4.98 14.55 -1.80
CA GLN A 75 -5.59 14.37 -0.48
C GLN A 75 -5.80 12.90 -0.15
N LEU A 76 -6.31 12.09 -1.09
CA LEU A 76 -6.49 10.65 -0.88
C LEU A 76 -5.15 9.96 -0.60
N SER A 77 -4.12 10.29 -1.39
CA SER A 77 -2.77 9.73 -1.21
C SER A 77 -2.17 10.12 0.15
N ARG A 78 -2.37 11.36 0.61
CA ARG A 78 -1.94 11.82 1.92
C ARG A 78 -2.70 11.11 3.04
N PHE A 79 -4.02 11.01 2.91
CA PHE A 79 -4.88 10.33 3.88
C PHE A 79 -4.47 8.86 4.02
N GLN A 80 -4.37 8.12 2.92
CA GLN A 80 -4.01 6.70 2.92
C GLN A 80 -2.61 6.47 3.49
N ARG A 81 -1.64 7.36 3.20
CA ARG A 81 -0.30 7.30 3.80
C ARG A 81 -0.32 7.49 5.32
N VAL A 82 -1.08 8.47 5.81
CA VAL A 82 -1.19 8.74 7.26
C VAL A 82 -2.00 7.65 7.96
N HIS A 83 -3.08 7.20 7.35
CA HIS A 83 -3.95 6.15 7.87
C HIS A 83 -3.20 4.82 7.98
N GLY A 84 -2.47 4.42 6.93
CA GLY A 84 -1.63 3.22 6.95
C GLY A 84 -0.57 3.27 8.06
N ARG A 85 0.05 4.43 8.29
CA ARG A 85 1.02 4.61 9.39
C ARG A 85 0.39 4.56 10.78
N ARG A 86 -0.85 5.02 10.96
CA ARG A 86 -1.50 5.11 12.27
C ARG A 86 -2.27 3.88 12.68
N LYS A 87 -2.94 3.20 11.74
CA LYS A 87 -3.74 2.00 12.05
C LYS A 87 -2.93 0.71 11.95
N VAL A 88 -2.12 0.57 10.90
CA VAL A 88 -1.47 -0.71 10.59
C VAL A 88 -0.18 -0.88 11.39
N ALA A 89 0.64 0.18 11.51
CA ALA A 89 1.92 0.09 12.21
C ALA A 89 1.85 -0.42 13.67
N PRO A 90 0.93 0.04 14.54
CA PRO A 90 0.85 -0.47 15.92
C PRO A 90 0.35 -1.91 15.99
N VAL A 91 -0.70 -2.26 15.23
CA VAL A 91 -1.22 -3.64 15.19
C VAL A 91 -0.14 -4.62 14.73
N MET A 92 0.66 -4.25 13.72
CA MET A 92 1.76 -5.09 13.25
C MET A 92 2.93 -5.20 14.24
N ALA A 93 3.11 -4.24 15.16
CA ALA A 93 4.15 -4.31 16.18
C ALA A 93 3.78 -5.34 17.25
N ASP A 94 2.53 -5.28 17.74
CA ASP A 94 1.99 -6.21 18.73
C ASP A 94 1.97 -7.65 18.20
N GLU A 95 1.56 -7.84 16.93
CA GLU A 95 1.56 -9.18 16.33
C GLU A 95 2.98 -9.73 16.14
N ARG A 96 3.96 -8.90 15.77
CA ARG A 96 5.36 -9.33 15.62
C ARG A 96 5.95 -9.82 16.93
N GLU A 97 5.63 -9.17 18.06
CA GLU A 97 6.05 -9.59 19.39
C GLU A 97 5.42 -10.94 19.78
N LYS A 98 4.11 -11.11 19.53
CA LYS A 98 3.39 -12.36 19.77
C LYS A 98 3.98 -13.54 18.99
N TRP A 99 4.26 -13.36 17.71
CA TRP A 99 4.83 -14.44 16.87
C TRP A 99 6.25 -14.81 17.29
N ARG A 100 7.08 -13.84 17.68
CA ARG A 100 8.42 -14.10 18.23
C ARG A 100 8.38 -14.92 19.52
N GLY A 101 7.42 -14.65 20.41
CA GLY A 101 7.24 -15.42 21.64
C GLY A 101 6.87 -16.89 21.38
N ILE A 102 5.99 -17.14 20.41
CA ILE A 102 5.59 -18.51 20.02
C ILE A 102 6.76 -19.28 19.39
N GLU A 103 7.55 -18.62 18.55
CA GLU A 103 8.70 -19.23 17.88
C GLU A 103 9.83 -19.56 18.88
N ALA A 104 10.10 -18.67 19.85
CA ALA A 104 11.04 -18.93 20.93
C ALA A 104 10.60 -20.10 21.82
N ALA A 105 9.30 -20.19 22.14
CA ALA A 105 8.74 -21.29 22.93
C ALA A 105 8.84 -22.66 22.22
N LYS A 106 8.77 -22.69 20.88
CA LYS A 106 8.96 -23.92 20.09
C LYS A 106 10.40 -24.39 20.02
N ILE A 107 11.38 -23.48 20.15
CA ILE A 107 12.81 -23.83 20.13
C ILE A 107 13.26 -24.33 21.51
N ALA A 108 12.60 -23.89 22.58
CA ALA A 108 12.91 -24.26 23.96
C ALA A 108 12.24 -25.57 24.46
N ALA A 109 11.36 -26.17 23.66
CA ALA A 109 10.64 -27.41 23.95
C ALA A 109 11.17 -28.57 23.09
#